data_AF-A0A3D0NZ75-F1
#
_entry.id   AF-A0A3D0NZ75-F1
#
_cell.length_a   1.000
_cell.length_b   1.000
_cell.length_c   1.000
_cell.angle_alpha   90.00
_cell.angle_beta   90.00
_cell.angle_gamma   90.00
#
_symmetry.space_group_name_H-M   'P 1'
#
loop_
_entity.id
_entity.type
_entity.pdbx_description
1 polymer ?
#
loop_
_entity_poly.entity_id
_entity_poly.type
_entity_poly.pdbx_seq_one_letter_code
_entity_poly.pdbx_strand_id
1 'polypeptide(L)'
;ADGKPVGGYDSVIPSMLESLSPVLIGIVVILVLSASMSTLSSLVLTSSSVLTMDFIDPVFFTKKGMGEKKKLLWMRIFIVFFIIVSAVIAIVQAQSPVMFISQMMGVSWGALAGAFLAPFLYGLYMKRVPKAAVWVNFVIGIGISLASFICNMAGIKFDNAVLEYFKSPINAGMLAMVLGLVLTPIITLIAPAKDKERQESIFSCYNKKILVSSKQSIIEEEEEPAPVPVSAKTAKNTKSKNKNTKKRK
;
A
#
# COMPACT_ATOMS: atom_id res chain seq x y z
N ALA A 1 21.88 12.98 -32.33
CA ALA A 1 22.47 12.04 -31.36
C ALA A 1 21.53 11.99 -30.17
N ASP A 2 20.46 11.19 -30.28
CA ASP A 2 19.49 11.03 -29.21
C ASP A 2 20.15 10.19 -28.11
N GLY A 3 20.39 10.78 -26.93
CA GLY A 3 21.06 10.16 -25.77
C GLY A 3 20.26 9.03 -25.10
N LYS A 4 19.65 8.15 -25.88
CA LYS A 4 18.97 6.95 -25.39
C LYS A 4 20.00 5.83 -25.21
N PRO A 5 20.08 5.19 -24.04
CA PRO A 5 21.02 4.10 -23.79
C PRO A 5 20.75 2.94 -24.76
N VAL A 6 21.83 2.41 -25.34
CA VAL A 6 21.82 1.27 -26.27
C VAL A 6 21.39 0.03 -25.48
N GLY A 7 20.11 -0.38 -25.60
CA GLY A 7 19.53 -1.46 -24.79
C GLY A 7 18.41 -1.04 -23.82
N GLY A 8 18.06 0.24 -23.77
CA GLY A 8 16.98 0.76 -22.92
C GLY A 8 17.38 1.07 -21.49
N TYR A 9 16.48 1.69 -20.72
CA TYR A 9 16.77 2.18 -19.36
C TYR A 9 17.16 1.08 -18.37
N ASP A 10 16.72 -0.16 -18.60
CA ASP A 10 17.01 -1.31 -17.73
C ASP A 10 18.44 -1.86 -17.91
N SER A 11 19.11 -1.51 -19.03
CA SER A 11 20.50 -1.93 -19.33
C SER A 11 21.58 -1.03 -18.70
N VAL A 12 21.19 0.11 -18.11
CA VAL A 12 22.12 1.08 -17.53
C VAL A 12 22.88 0.50 -16.34
N ILE A 13 22.20 -0.23 -15.45
CA ILE A 13 22.86 -0.82 -14.28
C ILE A 13 23.85 -1.93 -14.70
N PRO A 14 23.46 -2.92 -15.54
CA PRO A 14 24.40 -3.91 -16.06
C PRO A 14 25.63 -3.31 -16.75
N SER A 15 25.43 -2.32 -17.64
CA SER A 15 26.54 -1.68 -18.37
C SER A 15 27.49 -0.88 -17.48
N MET A 16 27.02 -0.30 -16.36
CA MET A 16 27.89 0.30 -15.35
C MET A 16 28.71 -0.76 -14.60
N LEU A 17 28.13 -1.93 -14.33
CA LEU A 17 28.79 -3.01 -13.60
C LEU A 17 29.84 -3.75 -14.44
N GLU A 18 29.70 -3.80 -15.77
CA GLU A 18 30.68 -4.41 -16.67
C GLU A 18 32.06 -3.75 -16.61
N SER A 19 32.16 -2.51 -16.14
CA SER A 19 33.42 -1.78 -15.97
C SER A 19 34.23 -2.19 -14.73
N LEU A 20 33.67 -3.03 -13.84
CA LEU A 20 34.28 -3.42 -12.55
C LEU A 20 35.00 -4.79 -12.63
N SER A 21 35.82 -5.07 -11.62
CA SER A 21 36.51 -6.37 -11.48
C SER A 21 35.52 -7.56 -11.45
N PRO A 22 35.85 -8.71 -12.07
CA PRO A 22 34.97 -9.89 -12.11
C PRO A 22 34.50 -10.38 -10.73
N VAL A 23 35.33 -10.21 -9.69
CA VAL A 23 34.98 -10.58 -8.31
C VAL A 23 33.83 -9.71 -7.78
N LEU A 24 33.85 -8.41 -8.07
CA LEU A 24 32.78 -7.48 -7.66
C LEU A 24 31.47 -7.78 -8.40
N ILE A 25 31.54 -8.10 -9.68
CA ILE A 25 30.37 -8.50 -10.48
C ILE A 25 29.74 -9.76 -9.86
N GLY A 26 30.54 -10.77 -9.50
CA GLY A 26 30.06 -11.99 -8.85
C GLY A 26 29.34 -11.70 -7.53
N ILE A 27 29.90 -10.84 -6.68
CA ILE A 27 29.27 -10.44 -5.41
C ILE A 27 27.95 -9.70 -5.66
N VAL A 28 27.94 -8.72 -6.57
CA VAL A 28 26.74 -7.93 -6.88
C VAL A 28 25.62 -8.81 -7.43
N VAL A 29 25.92 -9.77 -8.31
CA VAL A 29 24.93 -10.72 -8.83
C VAL A 29 24.33 -11.55 -7.70
N ILE A 30 25.14 -12.08 -6.77
CA ILE A 30 24.63 -12.84 -5.62
C ILE A 30 23.74 -11.96 -4.72
N LEU A 31 24.14 -10.71 -4.47
CA LEU A 31 23.36 -9.75 -3.68
C LEU A 31 21.99 -9.45 -4.33
N VAL A 32 21.97 -9.20 -5.64
CA VAL A 32 20.74 -8.90 -6.40
C VAL A 32 19.82 -10.12 -6.46
N LEU A 33 20.37 -11.32 -6.68
CA LEU A 33 19.59 -12.57 -6.67
C LEU A 33 18.98 -12.82 -5.29
N SER A 34 19.75 -12.61 -4.22
CA SER A 34 19.26 -12.73 -2.84
C SER A 34 18.12 -11.74 -2.55
N ALA A 35 18.32 -10.46 -2.89
CA ALA A 35 17.30 -9.42 -2.70
C ALA A 35 16.02 -9.68 -3.52
N SER A 36 16.15 -10.23 -4.73
CA SER A 36 15.00 -10.55 -5.59
C SER A 36 14.19 -11.73 -5.02
N MET A 37 14.86 -12.79 -4.53
CA MET A 37 14.18 -13.95 -3.95
C MET A 37 13.38 -13.60 -2.68
N SER A 38 13.91 -12.72 -1.82
CA SER A 38 13.19 -12.27 -0.62
C SER A 38 11.99 -11.40 -0.97
N THR A 39 12.15 -10.48 -1.92
CA THR A 39 11.07 -9.59 -2.39
C THR A 39 9.95 -10.39 -3.05
N LEU A 40 10.29 -11.28 -3.98
CA LEU A 40 9.30 -12.11 -4.69
C LEU A 40 8.52 -13.01 -3.74
N SER A 41 9.20 -13.65 -2.78
CA SER A 41 8.54 -14.49 -1.78
C SER A 41 7.55 -13.70 -0.94
N SER A 42 7.94 -12.51 -0.46
CA SER A 42 7.08 -11.65 0.34
C SER A 42 5.86 -11.14 -0.44
N LEU A 43 6.02 -10.79 -1.71
CA LEU A 43 4.92 -10.33 -2.58
C LEU A 43 3.91 -11.43 -2.85
N VAL A 44 4.39 -12.63 -3.21
CA VAL A 44 3.52 -13.78 -3.53
C VAL A 44 2.77 -14.23 -2.28
N LEU A 45 3.43 -14.30 -1.12
CA LEU A 45 2.79 -14.67 0.14
C LEU A 45 1.77 -13.62 0.58
N THR A 46 2.14 -12.34 0.57
CA THR A 46 1.24 -11.24 0.97
C THR A 46 0.01 -11.20 0.06
N SER A 47 0.20 -11.28 -1.25
CA SER A 47 -0.91 -11.31 -2.23
C SER A 47 -1.83 -12.51 -2.00
N SER A 48 -1.25 -13.70 -1.77
CA SER A 48 -2.02 -14.93 -1.50
C SER A 48 -2.81 -14.84 -0.19
N SER A 49 -2.23 -14.22 0.84
CA SER A 49 -2.87 -14.02 2.14
C SER A 49 -4.03 -13.03 2.03
N VAL A 50 -3.81 -11.88 1.38
CA VAL A 50 -4.83 -10.86 1.10
C VAL A 50 -5.99 -11.46 0.31
N LEU A 51 -5.74 -12.19 -0.78
CA LEU A 51 -6.83 -12.83 -1.54
C LEU A 51 -7.60 -13.88 -0.73
N THR A 52 -6.90 -14.65 0.12
CA THR A 52 -7.57 -15.67 0.95
C THR A 52 -8.47 -15.03 2.02
N MET A 53 -7.99 -13.99 2.69
CA MET A 53 -8.71 -13.31 3.78
C MET A 53 -9.76 -12.31 3.26
N ASP A 54 -9.47 -11.58 2.19
CA ASP A 54 -10.33 -10.49 1.71
C ASP A 54 -11.34 -10.95 0.65
N PHE A 55 -11.05 -12.00 -0.13
CA PHE A 55 -11.99 -12.53 -1.11
C PHE A 55 -12.65 -13.83 -0.67
N ILE A 56 -11.91 -14.83 -0.19
CA ILE A 56 -12.48 -16.19 -0.02
C ILE A 56 -13.19 -16.37 1.30
N ASP A 57 -12.63 -15.89 2.40
CA ASP A 57 -13.30 -15.92 3.70
C ASP A 57 -14.71 -15.27 3.65
N PRO A 58 -14.87 -14.05 3.09
CA PRO A 58 -16.19 -13.42 3.00
C PRO A 58 -17.11 -14.06 1.94
N VAL A 59 -16.59 -14.47 0.77
CA VAL A 59 -17.42 -14.98 -0.35
C VAL A 59 -17.84 -16.45 -0.16
N PHE A 60 -16.97 -17.32 0.35
CA PHE A 60 -17.22 -18.77 0.43
C PHE A 60 -17.59 -19.26 1.83
N PHE A 61 -17.20 -18.56 2.90
CA PHE A 61 -17.36 -19.05 4.29
C PHE A 61 -18.16 -18.12 5.20
N THR A 62 -19.07 -17.34 4.61
CA THR A 62 -19.91 -16.30 5.24
C THR A 62 -20.69 -16.75 6.49
N LYS A 63 -20.84 -18.06 6.75
CA LYS A 63 -21.57 -18.60 7.92
C LYS A 63 -20.76 -19.41 8.93
N LYS A 64 -19.53 -19.85 8.63
CA LYS A 64 -18.77 -20.73 9.56
C LYS A 64 -17.30 -20.39 9.75
N GLY A 65 -16.75 -19.41 9.02
CA GLY A 65 -15.31 -19.14 9.05
C GLY A 65 -14.51 -20.29 8.43
N MET A 66 -13.47 -19.98 7.68
CA MET A 66 -12.62 -21.01 7.12
C MET A 66 -11.71 -21.56 8.22
N GLY A 67 -11.74 -22.89 8.44
CA GLY A 67 -10.81 -23.54 9.36
C GLY A 67 -9.35 -23.31 8.92
N GLU A 68 -8.44 -23.11 9.87
CA GLU A 68 -7.05 -22.74 9.64
C GLU A 68 -6.33 -23.63 8.61
N LYS A 69 -6.56 -24.96 8.69
CA LYS A 69 -6.02 -25.93 7.71
C LYS A 69 -6.47 -25.67 6.28
N LYS A 70 -7.73 -25.24 6.10
CA LYS A 70 -8.27 -24.90 4.77
C LYS A 70 -7.71 -23.55 4.29
N LYS A 71 -7.53 -22.56 5.17
CA LYS A 71 -6.88 -21.29 4.81
C LYS A 71 -5.46 -21.51 4.29
N LEU A 72 -4.67 -22.34 4.98
CA LEU A 72 -3.32 -22.69 4.55
C LEU A 72 -3.32 -23.40 3.17
N LEU A 73 -4.30 -24.28 2.93
CA LEU A 73 -4.43 -24.98 1.66
C LEU A 73 -4.76 -24.00 0.52
N TRP A 74 -5.71 -23.09 0.73
CA TRP A 74 -6.05 -22.05 -0.24
C TRP A 74 -4.87 -21.12 -0.53
N MET A 75 -4.16 -20.65 0.50
CA MET A 75 -2.95 -19.84 0.30
C MET A 75 -1.91 -20.56 -0.56
N ARG A 76 -1.66 -21.86 -0.32
CA ARG A 76 -0.74 -22.65 -1.16
C ARG A 76 -1.20 -22.77 -2.61
N ILE A 77 -2.51 -22.92 -2.84
CA ILE A 77 -3.07 -22.94 -4.20
C ILE A 77 -2.82 -21.60 -4.91
N PHE A 78 -3.06 -20.46 -4.24
CA PHE A 78 -2.77 -19.15 -4.83
C PHE A 78 -1.30 -18.94 -5.11
N ILE A 79 -0.41 -19.38 -4.21
CA ILE A 79 1.04 -19.30 -4.44
C ILE A 79 1.41 -20.03 -5.74
N VAL A 80 0.95 -21.27 -5.91
CA VAL A 80 1.22 -22.06 -7.14
C VAL A 80 0.62 -21.37 -8.36
N PHE A 81 -0.61 -20.86 -8.25
CA PHE A 81 -1.26 -20.12 -9.32
C PHE A 81 -0.45 -18.86 -9.73
N PHE A 82 0.01 -18.05 -8.76
CA PHE A 82 0.85 -16.88 -9.03
C PHE A 82 2.18 -17.24 -9.68
N ILE A 83 2.80 -18.36 -9.29
CA ILE A 83 4.03 -18.85 -9.93
C ILE A 83 3.78 -19.19 -11.40
N ILE A 84 2.68 -19.88 -11.70
CA ILE A 84 2.32 -20.23 -13.09
C ILE A 84 2.07 -18.96 -13.91
N VAL A 85 1.28 -18.02 -13.39
CA VAL A 85 1.00 -16.74 -14.06
C VAL A 85 2.30 -15.96 -14.29
N SER A 86 3.18 -15.89 -13.29
CA SER A 86 4.49 -15.22 -13.42
C SER A 86 5.36 -15.85 -14.49
N ALA A 87 5.40 -17.19 -14.58
CA ALA A 87 6.17 -17.89 -15.60
C ALA A 87 5.63 -17.63 -17.01
N VAL A 88 4.31 -17.64 -17.18
CA VAL A 88 3.66 -17.32 -18.47
C VAL A 88 3.99 -15.89 -18.91
N ILE A 89 3.87 -14.91 -18.01
CA ILE A 89 4.21 -13.51 -18.31
C ILE A 89 5.69 -13.37 -18.68
N ALA A 90 6.60 -14.04 -17.95
CA ALA A 90 8.03 -13.99 -18.26
C ALA A 90 8.37 -14.53 -19.66
N ILE A 91 7.72 -15.64 -20.07
CA ILE A 91 7.90 -16.21 -21.41
C ILE A 91 7.38 -15.26 -22.50
N VAL A 92 6.21 -14.65 -22.28
CA VAL A 92 5.62 -13.69 -23.22
C VAL A 92 6.49 -12.43 -23.34
N GLN A 93 7.00 -11.90 -22.22
CA GLN A 93 7.86 -10.73 -22.20
C GLN A 93 9.19 -10.97 -22.93
N ALA A 94 9.75 -12.19 -22.84
CA ALA A 94 10.98 -12.55 -23.53
C ALA A 94 10.85 -12.55 -25.07
N GLN A 95 9.64 -12.79 -25.58
CA GLN A 95 9.36 -12.86 -27.03
C GLN A 95 9.03 -11.47 -27.64
N SER A 96 8.63 -10.49 -26.82
CA SER A 96 8.19 -9.17 -27.30
C SER A 96 8.62 -8.07 -26.33
N PRO A 97 9.71 -7.33 -26.61
CA PRO A 97 10.19 -6.24 -25.75
C PRO A 97 9.38 -4.96 -25.96
N VAL A 98 8.05 -5.04 -25.86
CA VAL A 98 7.14 -3.92 -26.20
C VAL A 98 7.06 -2.88 -25.08
N MET A 99 7.56 -3.19 -23.89
CA MET A 99 7.54 -2.32 -22.71
C MET A 99 8.77 -2.55 -21.82
N PHE A 100 9.47 -1.47 -21.45
CA PHE A 100 10.56 -1.52 -20.49
C PHE A 100 10.04 -1.84 -19.08
N ILE A 101 10.80 -2.60 -18.29
CA ILE A 101 10.39 -3.04 -16.95
C ILE A 101 10.21 -1.81 -16.04
N SER A 102 11.15 -0.87 -16.11
CA SER A 102 11.07 0.43 -15.44
C SER A 102 9.80 1.22 -15.75
N GLN A 103 9.26 1.13 -16.98
CA GLN A 103 8.02 1.82 -17.34
C GLN A 103 6.78 1.15 -16.75
N MET A 104 6.73 -0.19 -16.76
CA MET A 104 5.65 -0.96 -16.14
C MET A 104 5.59 -0.70 -14.63
N MET A 105 6.75 -0.67 -13.96
CA MET A 105 6.81 -0.27 -12.55
C MET A 105 6.30 1.16 -12.35
N GLY A 106 6.68 2.10 -13.24
CA GLY A 106 6.22 3.48 -13.21
C GLY A 106 4.70 3.63 -13.32
N VAL A 107 4.05 2.87 -14.21
CA VAL A 107 2.57 2.84 -14.34
C VAL A 107 1.95 2.33 -13.04
N SER A 108 2.41 1.20 -12.50
CA SER A 108 1.83 0.56 -11.31
C SER A 108 1.94 1.44 -10.07
N TRP A 109 3.14 1.97 -9.78
CA TRP A 109 3.35 2.85 -8.64
C TRP A 109 2.67 4.20 -8.82
N GLY A 110 2.64 4.73 -10.05
CA GLY A 110 1.92 5.96 -10.38
C GLY A 110 0.41 5.83 -10.11
N ALA A 111 -0.20 4.71 -10.49
CA ALA A 111 -1.61 4.44 -10.23
C ALA A 111 -1.91 4.28 -8.74
N LEU A 112 -1.09 3.51 -8.02
CA LEU A 112 -1.25 3.30 -6.58
C LEU A 112 -1.12 4.61 -5.80
N ALA A 113 -0.09 5.40 -6.10
CA ALA A 113 0.11 6.68 -5.45
C ALA A 113 -0.97 7.71 -5.84
N GLY A 114 -1.39 7.76 -7.11
CA GLY A 114 -2.52 8.61 -7.52
C GLY A 114 -3.83 8.28 -6.79
N ALA A 115 -4.11 6.99 -6.59
CA ALA A 115 -5.37 6.53 -5.99
C ALA A 115 -5.39 6.55 -4.45
N PHE A 116 -4.26 6.33 -3.79
CA PHE A 116 -4.21 6.17 -2.32
C PHE A 116 -3.49 7.29 -1.58
N LEU A 117 -2.57 8.05 -2.21
CA LEU A 117 -1.74 9.02 -1.49
C LEU A 117 -2.57 10.10 -0.79
N ALA A 118 -3.50 10.74 -1.51
CA ALA A 118 -4.30 11.82 -0.93
C ALA A 118 -5.26 11.32 0.17
N PRO A 119 -6.09 10.27 -0.04
CA PRO A 119 -6.93 9.70 1.01
C PRO A 119 -6.15 9.21 2.22
N PHE A 120 -4.96 8.65 2.02
CA PHE A 120 -4.10 8.18 3.09
C PHE A 120 -3.57 9.34 3.93
N LEU A 121 -3.02 10.38 3.28
CA LEU A 121 -2.49 11.56 3.96
C LEU A 121 -3.60 12.31 4.72
N TYR A 122 -4.70 12.64 4.05
CA TYR A 122 -5.81 13.34 4.70
C TYR A 122 -6.52 12.47 5.73
N GLY A 123 -6.57 11.15 5.54
CA GLY A 123 -7.13 10.22 6.51
C GLY A 123 -6.35 10.13 7.82
N LEU A 124 -5.04 10.40 7.80
CA LEU A 124 -4.20 10.41 9.00
C LEU A 124 -4.27 11.76 9.75
N TYR A 125 -4.30 12.87 9.02
CA TYR A 125 -4.19 14.21 9.62
C TYR A 125 -5.53 14.94 9.80
N MET A 126 -6.55 14.63 8.99
CA MET A 126 -7.85 15.29 9.06
C MET A 126 -8.92 14.37 9.65
N LYS A 127 -9.59 14.86 10.69
CA LYS A 127 -10.68 14.14 11.36
C LYS A 127 -11.93 13.96 10.50
N ARG A 128 -12.04 14.68 9.38
CA ARG A 128 -13.28 14.84 8.60
C ARG A 128 -13.08 14.54 7.11
N VAL A 129 -12.64 13.34 6.74
CA VAL A 129 -12.61 12.94 5.32
C VAL A 129 -13.90 12.18 4.98
N PRO A 130 -14.73 12.64 4.01
CA PRO A 130 -15.93 11.93 3.60
C PRO A 130 -15.56 10.74 2.71
N LYS A 131 -16.34 9.65 2.81
CA LYS A 131 -16.18 8.46 1.94
C LYS A 131 -16.24 8.80 0.44
N ALA A 132 -17.00 9.84 0.08
CA ALA A 132 -17.09 10.32 -1.29
C ALA A 132 -15.74 10.84 -1.83
N ALA A 133 -14.95 11.57 -1.02
CA ALA A 133 -13.65 12.06 -1.44
C ALA A 133 -12.68 10.90 -1.75
N VAL A 134 -12.73 9.84 -0.94
CA VAL A 134 -11.92 8.63 -1.17
C VAL A 134 -12.28 7.95 -2.49
N TRP A 135 -13.58 7.80 -2.77
CA TRP A 135 -14.05 7.21 -4.02
C TRP A 135 -13.69 8.04 -5.25
N VAL A 136 -13.87 9.36 -5.18
CA VAL A 136 -13.51 10.26 -6.28
C VAL A 136 -12.01 10.20 -6.54
N ASN A 137 -11.19 10.20 -5.49
CA ASN A 137 -9.74 10.08 -5.64
C ASN A 137 -9.33 8.74 -6.29
N PHE A 138 -9.96 7.64 -5.87
CA PHE A 138 -9.69 6.32 -6.42
C PHE A 138 -10.04 6.25 -7.91
N VAL A 139 -11.23 6.74 -8.30
CA VAL A 139 -11.70 6.75 -9.69
C VAL A 139 -10.83 7.64 -10.57
N ILE A 140 -10.45 8.83 -10.08
CA ILE A 140 -9.62 9.76 -10.84
C ILE A 140 -8.18 9.25 -10.95
N GLY A 141 -7.60 8.76 -9.86
CA GLY A 141 -6.23 8.24 -9.84
C GLY A 141 -6.06 7.06 -10.79
N ILE A 142 -6.94 6.06 -10.70
CA ILE A 142 -6.92 4.90 -11.59
C ILE A 142 -7.33 5.29 -13.01
N GLY A 143 -8.34 6.16 -13.15
CA GLY A 143 -8.83 6.61 -14.45
C GLY A 143 -7.74 7.31 -15.26
N ILE A 144 -6.95 8.19 -14.64
CA ILE A 144 -5.83 8.89 -15.28
C ILE A 144 -4.73 7.91 -15.70
N SER A 145 -4.31 7.01 -14.81
CA SER A 145 -3.26 6.04 -15.12
C SER A 145 -3.68 5.02 -16.19
N LEU A 146 -4.93 4.55 -16.14
CA LEU A 146 -5.47 3.61 -17.11
C LEU A 146 -5.71 4.29 -18.46
N ALA A 147 -6.22 5.52 -18.47
CA ALA A 147 -6.37 6.32 -19.70
C ALA A 147 -5.01 6.58 -20.37
N SER A 148 -3.98 6.92 -19.59
CA SER A 148 -2.61 7.09 -20.12
C SER A 148 -2.08 5.79 -20.72
N PHE A 149 -2.28 4.65 -20.05
CA PHE A 149 -1.87 3.34 -20.57
C PHE A 149 -2.58 2.97 -21.88
N ILE A 150 -3.91 3.14 -21.93
CA ILE A 150 -4.72 2.85 -23.12
C ILE A 150 -4.39 3.78 -24.28
N CYS A 151 -4.21 5.08 -24.04
CA CYS A 151 -3.84 6.03 -25.09
C CYS A 151 -2.46 5.75 -25.68
N ASN A 152 -1.49 5.37 -24.83
CA ASN A 152 -0.17 4.94 -25.29
C ASN A 152 -0.27 3.66 -26.13
N MET A 153 -1.09 2.69 -25.72
CA MET A 153 -1.29 1.44 -26.46
C MET A 153 -2.06 1.65 -27.77
N ALA A 154 -3.01 2.59 -27.81
CA ALA A 154 -3.82 2.91 -28.99
C ALA A 154 -3.14 3.89 -29.97
N GLY A 155 -1.95 4.40 -29.65
CA GLY A 155 -1.18 5.29 -30.52
C GLY A 155 -1.84 6.66 -30.77
N ILE A 156 -2.74 7.08 -29.88
CA ILE A 156 -3.47 8.36 -30.02
C ILE A 156 -2.47 9.51 -29.79
N LYS A 157 -2.19 10.27 -30.84
CA LYS A 157 -1.36 11.47 -30.77
C LYS A 157 -2.24 12.64 -30.33
N PHE A 158 -1.97 13.15 -29.14
CA PHE A 158 -2.56 14.40 -28.70
C PHE A 158 -1.64 15.57 -29.08
N ASP A 159 -2.21 16.58 -29.71
CA ASP A 159 -1.50 17.78 -30.20
C ASP A 159 -1.37 18.88 -29.12
N ASN A 160 -1.86 18.62 -27.90
CA ASN A 160 -1.83 19.56 -26.79
C ASN A 160 -0.64 19.28 -25.87
N ALA A 161 0.15 20.31 -25.51
CA ALA A 161 1.33 20.19 -24.64
C ALA A 161 1.03 19.54 -23.26
N VAL A 162 -0.17 19.74 -22.72
CA VAL A 162 -0.61 19.09 -21.46
C VAL A 162 -0.84 17.59 -21.63
N LEU A 163 -1.30 17.16 -22.81
CA LEU A 163 -1.53 15.75 -23.14
C LEU A 163 -0.25 15.06 -23.62
N GLU A 164 0.75 15.82 -24.07
CA GLU A 164 2.10 15.30 -24.28
C GLU A 164 2.77 14.91 -22.96
N TYR A 165 2.52 15.65 -21.89
CA TYR A 165 2.92 15.25 -20.53
C TYR A 165 2.28 13.92 -20.09
N PHE A 166 1.09 13.59 -20.60
CA PHE A 166 0.39 12.33 -20.35
C PHE A 166 1.01 11.11 -21.05
N LYS A 167 1.92 11.30 -22.03
CA LYS A 167 2.57 10.19 -22.73
C LYS A 167 3.46 9.38 -21.79
N SER A 168 4.18 10.04 -20.88
CA SER A 168 5.00 9.34 -19.90
C SER A 168 4.11 8.79 -18.78
N PRO A 169 4.10 7.46 -18.53
CA PRO A 169 3.31 6.90 -17.45
C PRO A 169 3.62 7.48 -16.07
N ILE A 170 4.89 7.86 -15.86
CA ILE A 170 5.36 8.46 -14.61
C ILE A 170 4.75 9.86 -14.42
N ASN A 171 4.69 10.66 -15.49
CA ASN A 171 4.12 12.00 -15.44
C ASN A 171 2.60 11.96 -15.25
N ALA A 172 1.91 11.01 -15.89
CA ALA A 172 0.48 10.79 -15.64
C ALA A 172 0.21 10.42 -14.18
N GLY A 173 1.07 9.57 -13.57
CA GLY A 173 1.02 9.26 -12.14
C GLY A 173 1.21 10.48 -11.25
N MET A 174 2.20 11.34 -11.54
CA MET A 174 2.40 12.60 -10.81
C MET A 174 1.17 13.51 -10.90
N LEU A 175 0.59 13.69 -12.09
CA LEU A 175 -0.62 14.48 -12.27
C LEU A 175 -1.79 13.92 -11.46
N ALA A 176 -1.97 12.60 -11.44
CA ALA A 176 -2.97 11.96 -10.60
C ALA A 176 -2.77 12.26 -9.10
N MET A 177 -1.53 12.25 -8.61
CA MET A 177 -1.23 12.61 -7.22
C MET A 177 -1.57 14.07 -6.90
N VAL A 178 -1.16 15.00 -7.77
CA VAL A 178 -1.41 16.44 -7.56
C VAL A 178 -2.91 16.72 -7.62
N LEU A 179 -3.61 16.18 -8.61
CA LEU A 179 -5.06 16.32 -8.74
C LEU A 179 -5.77 15.72 -7.53
N GLY A 180 -5.35 14.55 -7.06
CA GLY A 180 -5.91 13.93 -5.87
C GLY A 180 -5.73 14.76 -4.60
N LEU A 181 -4.55 15.35 -4.41
CA LEU A 181 -4.25 16.22 -3.28
C LEU A 181 -5.06 17.52 -3.27
N VAL A 182 -5.43 18.03 -4.45
CA VAL A 182 -6.26 19.24 -4.62
C VAL A 182 -7.75 18.92 -4.55
N LEU A 183 -8.22 17.84 -5.18
CA LEU A 183 -9.64 17.48 -5.17
C LEU A 183 -10.13 17.03 -3.81
N THR A 184 -9.31 16.29 -3.06
CA THR A 184 -9.69 15.75 -1.75
C THR A 184 -10.15 16.84 -0.76
N PRO A 185 -9.42 17.96 -0.55
CA PRO A 185 -9.88 19.04 0.31
C PRO A 185 -11.11 19.74 -0.26
N ILE A 186 -11.19 19.97 -1.58
CA ILE A 186 -12.35 20.60 -2.23
C ILE A 186 -13.63 19.80 -1.96
N ILE A 187 -13.58 18.49 -2.19
CA ILE A 187 -14.72 17.59 -1.96
C ILE A 187 -15.03 17.51 -0.46
N THR A 188 -14.02 17.56 0.39
CA THR A 188 -14.19 17.57 1.85
C THR A 188 -14.85 18.85 2.36
N LEU A 189 -14.60 19.99 1.72
CA LEU A 189 -15.26 21.27 2.02
C LEU A 189 -16.75 21.26 1.62
N ILE A 190 -17.07 20.61 0.51
CA ILE A 190 -18.44 20.58 -0.05
C ILE A 190 -19.28 19.46 0.57
N ALA A 191 -18.70 18.28 0.77
CA ALA A 191 -19.42 17.08 1.20
C ALA A 191 -19.32 16.89 2.73
N PRO A 192 -20.45 16.78 3.45
CA PRO A 192 -20.42 16.54 4.89
C PRO A 192 -19.89 15.12 5.19
N ALA A 193 -18.98 15.03 6.16
CA ALA A 193 -18.51 13.75 6.68
C ALA A 193 -19.68 12.96 7.30
N LYS A 194 -20.03 11.83 6.68
CA LYS A 194 -21.05 10.89 7.15
C LYS A 194 -20.38 9.99 8.18
N ASP A 195 -20.71 10.20 9.47
CA ASP A 195 -20.29 9.43 10.67
C ASP A 195 -19.23 10.12 11.57
N LYS A 196 -19.59 11.29 12.13
CA LYS A 196 -18.72 12.10 13.01
C LYS A 196 -18.34 11.40 14.33
N GLU A 197 -19.27 10.66 14.94
CA GLU A 197 -19.05 9.98 16.23
C GLU A 197 -17.98 8.89 16.12
N ARG A 198 -18.03 8.07 15.06
CA ARG A 198 -17.01 7.03 14.82
C ARG A 198 -15.65 7.65 14.53
N GLN A 199 -15.59 8.71 13.74
CA GLN A 199 -14.35 9.43 13.47
C GLN A 199 -13.74 9.98 14.77
N GLU A 200 -14.51 10.67 15.61
CA GLU A 200 -14.03 11.19 16.88
C GLU A 200 -13.51 10.09 17.83
N SER A 201 -14.14 8.91 17.83
CA SER A 201 -13.67 7.77 18.63
C SER A 201 -12.29 7.27 18.20
N ILE A 202 -12.03 7.19 16.88
CA ILE A 202 -10.74 6.72 16.33
C ILE A 202 -9.65 7.77 16.60
N PHE A 203 -9.99 9.05 16.47
CA PHE A 203 -9.05 10.15 16.74
C PHE A 203 -8.89 10.48 18.23
N SER A 204 -9.70 9.91 19.12
CA SER A 204 -9.57 10.10 20.58
C SER A 204 -8.23 9.60 21.12
N CYS A 205 -7.61 8.62 20.43
CA CYS A 205 -6.27 8.12 20.73
C CYS A 205 -5.20 9.22 20.68
N TYR A 206 -5.31 10.21 19.80
CA TYR A 206 -4.37 11.33 19.75
C TYR A 206 -4.45 12.26 20.98
N ASN A 207 -5.60 12.29 21.66
CA ASN A 207 -5.79 13.10 22.86
C ASN A 207 -5.42 12.36 24.15
N LYS A 208 -5.11 11.05 24.06
CA LYS A 208 -4.79 10.23 25.22
C LYS A 208 -3.34 10.49 25.64
N LYS A 209 -3.15 11.32 26.66
CA LYS A 209 -1.83 11.55 27.26
C LYS A 209 -1.39 10.29 28.00
N ILE A 210 -0.42 9.57 27.44
CA ILE A 210 0.22 8.41 28.09
C ILE A 210 1.34 8.97 28.96
N LEU A 211 1.13 9.02 30.28
CA LEU A 211 2.19 9.37 31.22
C LEU A 211 3.06 8.12 31.43
N VAL A 212 4.23 8.08 30.79
CA VAL A 212 5.22 7.02 31.00
C VAL A 212 6.14 7.42 32.14
N SER A 213 6.43 6.49 33.05
CA SER A 213 7.39 6.70 34.14
C SER A 213 8.81 6.80 33.58
N SER A 214 9.58 7.81 33.97
CA SER A 214 10.93 8.12 33.45
C SER A 214 11.94 6.96 33.55
N LYS A 215 11.65 5.90 34.32
CA LYS A 215 12.50 4.69 34.36
C LYS A 215 12.36 3.80 33.12
N GLN A 216 11.24 3.84 32.40
CA GLN A 216 11.04 3.06 31.17
C GLN A 216 11.54 3.78 29.91
N SER A 217 11.56 5.12 29.89
CA SER A 217 12.04 5.89 28.73
C SER A 217 13.56 5.89 28.56
N ILE A 218 14.32 5.58 29.61
CA ILE A 218 15.79 5.54 29.55
C ILE A 218 16.28 4.15 29.10
N ILE A 219 15.45 3.12 29.20
CA ILE A 219 15.82 1.73 28.85
C ILE A 219 15.68 1.48 27.33
N GLU A 220 14.92 2.31 26.61
CA GLU A 220 14.71 2.18 25.16
C GLU A 220 15.90 2.65 24.29
N GLU A 221 17.00 3.17 24.86
CA GLU A 221 18.22 3.45 24.09
C GLU A 221 19.11 2.21 23.86
N GLU A 222 18.83 1.05 24.47
CA GLU A 222 19.74 -0.11 24.36
C GLU A 222 19.17 -1.44 23.81
N GLU A 223 17.86 -1.64 23.57
CA GLU A 223 17.43 -2.93 22.99
C GLU A 223 16.12 -2.92 22.18
N GLU A 224 16.20 -3.52 20.99
CA GLU A 224 15.17 -3.80 19.97
C GLU A 224 14.03 -4.74 20.50
N PRO A 225 12.76 -4.63 20.02
CA PRO A 225 11.59 -4.99 20.84
C PRO A 225 11.17 -6.47 20.79
N ALA A 226 10.99 -7.07 21.97
CA ALA A 226 10.24 -8.31 22.18
C ALA A 226 8.85 -8.01 22.83
N PRO A 227 7.82 -8.87 22.62
CA PRO A 227 6.42 -8.46 22.63
C PRO A 227 5.82 -8.26 24.03
N VAL A 228 4.95 -7.25 24.13
CA VAL A 228 4.22 -6.84 25.34
C VAL A 228 3.23 -7.93 25.79
N PRO A 229 3.26 -8.40 27.06
CA PRO A 229 2.22 -9.26 27.59
C PRO A 229 1.00 -8.42 27.99
N VAL A 230 -0.15 -8.75 27.40
CA VAL A 230 -1.47 -8.23 27.79
C VAL A 230 -1.85 -8.83 29.14
N SER A 231 -1.76 -8.06 30.23
CA SER A 231 -2.33 -8.47 31.52
C SER A 231 -3.48 -7.55 31.92
N ALA A 232 -4.67 -8.13 31.88
CA ALA A 232 -5.90 -7.60 32.45
C ALA A 232 -5.79 -7.48 33.98
N LYS A 233 -6.11 -6.32 34.54
CA LYS A 233 -6.62 -6.17 35.92
C LYS A 233 -7.12 -4.73 36.15
N THR A 234 -8.42 -4.53 35.99
CA THR A 234 -9.13 -3.43 36.66
C THR A 234 -10.29 -4.03 37.44
N ALA A 235 -10.03 -4.40 38.70
CA ALA A 235 -11.07 -4.68 39.67
C ALA A 235 -10.71 -3.94 40.97
N LYS A 236 -11.72 -3.23 41.51
CA LYS A 236 -11.82 -2.63 42.84
C LYS A 236 -11.21 -1.24 43.02
N ASN A 237 -12.03 -0.20 42.86
CA ASN A 237 -12.27 0.74 43.96
C ASN A 237 -13.51 1.63 43.75
N THR A 238 -14.66 1.19 44.28
CA THR A 238 -15.79 2.07 44.61
C THR A 238 -16.40 1.59 45.93
N LYS A 239 -15.69 1.84 47.03
CA LYS A 239 -16.24 1.87 48.39
C LYS A 239 -15.98 3.25 48.98
N SER A 240 -16.85 4.21 48.67
CA SER A 240 -17.14 5.36 49.55
C SER A 240 -18.28 6.19 48.95
N LYS A 241 -19.53 5.90 49.33
CA LYS A 241 -20.60 6.88 49.65
C LYS A 241 -21.92 6.16 49.95
N ASN A 242 -22.63 6.70 50.94
CA ASN A 242 -23.96 6.33 51.43
C ASN A 242 -24.11 5.09 52.34
N LYS A 243 -23.50 5.19 53.52
CA LYS A 243 -24.26 4.97 54.77
C LYS A 243 -25.13 6.22 55.00
N ASN A 244 -26.39 6.19 54.59
CA ASN A 244 -27.50 6.85 55.27
C ASN A 244 -28.81 6.63 54.51
N THR A 245 -29.92 6.58 55.27
CA THR A 245 -31.34 6.54 54.83
C THR A 245 -31.90 5.20 54.32
N LYS A 246 -32.35 4.36 55.26
CA LYS A 246 -33.78 4.03 55.52
C LYS A 246 -33.92 2.64 56.17
N LYS A 247 -33.78 2.63 57.50
CA LYS A 247 -34.67 1.86 58.39
C LYS A 247 -35.94 2.68 58.54
N ARG A 248 -37.10 2.11 58.21
CA ARG A 248 -38.37 2.16 58.98
C ARG A 248 -39.59 2.10 58.04
N LYS A 249 -40.38 1.06 58.32
CA LYS A 249 -41.81 0.84 58.05
C LYS A 249 -42.19 0.55 56.62
#